data_AF-A0A915IG21-F1
#
_entry.id   AF-A0A915IG21-F1
#
_cell.length_a   1.000
_cell.length_b   1.000
_cell.length_c   1.000
_cell.angle_alpha   90.00
_cell.angle_beta   90.00
_cell.angle_gamma   90.00
#
_symmetry.space_group_name_H-M   'P 1'
#
loop_
_entity.id
_entity.type
_entity.pdbx_description
1 polymer ?
#
loop_
_entity_poly.entity_id
_entity_poly.type
_entity_poly.pdbx_seq_one_letter_code
_entity_poly.pdbx_strand_id
1 'polypeptide(L)' 'MANLVVLVFMCSLCVYCSAICGPNQVRVYGTCYDKVGVGDMCIESEQCPPRALCQHVYRASACQCVKGTNFQTYPPTCK' A
#
# COMPACT_ATOMS: atom_id res chain seq x y z
N MET A 1 6.60 -22.72 -20.21
CA MET A 1 7.28 -21.41 -20.25
C MET A 1 6.23 -20.38 -20.65
N ALA A 2 5.51 -19.84 -19.66
CA ALA A 2 4.37 -18.95 -19.88
C ALA A 2 4.89 -17.51 -20.08
N ASN A 3 4.68 -17.00 -21.29
CA ASN A 3 5.22 -15.74 -21.76
C ASN A 3 4.67 -14.54 -20.99
N LEU A 4 5.60 -13.71 -20.53
CA LEU A 4 5.51 -12.43 -19.82
C LEU A 4 4.61 -11.36 -20.49
N VAL A 5 3.95 -11.69 -21.61
CA VAL A 5 3.22 -10.75 -22.48
C VAL A 5 1.71 -10.73 -22.20
N VAL A 6 1.18 -11.67 -21.40
CA VAL A 6 -0.27 -11.78 -21.13
C VAL A 6 -0.78 -10.77 -20.10
N LEU A 7 0.09 -10.20 -19.24
CA LEU A 7 -0.33 -9.32 -18.14
C LEU A 7 -0.38 -7.82 -18.48
N VAL A 8 0.18 -7.38 -19.62
CA VAL A 8 0.29 -5.94 -19.97
C VAL A 8 -0.71 -5.51 -21.06
N PHE A 9 -1.50 -6.45 -21.59
CA PHE A 9 -2.31 -6.24 -22.80
C PHE A 9 -3.78 -5.84 -22.57
N MET A 10 -4.12 -5.19 -21.45
CA MET A 10 -5.47 -4.62 -21.24
C MET A 10 -5.42 -3.10 -21.11
N CYS A 11 -4.77 -2.43 -22.06
CA CYS A 11 -4.80 -0.96 -22.15
C CYS A 11 -4.59 -0.47 -23.59
N SER A 12 -5.52 -0.75 -24.52
CA SER A 12 -5.39 -0.24 -25.91
C SER A 12 -6.68 0.10 -26.66
N LEU A 13 -7.83 0.21 -26.00
CA LEU A 13 -9.06 0.71 -26.63
C LEU A 13 -9.85 1.45 -25.57
N CYS A 14 -9.76 2.79 -25.54
CA CYS A 14 -10.65 3.80 -24.89
C CYS A 14 -11.72 3.32 -23.87
N VAL A 15 -11.35 2.41 -22.97
CA VAL A 15 -12.20 1.76 -21.98
C VAL A 15 -11.32 1.65 -20.76
N TYR A 16 -11.53 2.59 -19.84
CA TYR A 16 -11.25 2.48 -18.41
C TYR A 16 -10.17 1.44 -18.06
N CYS A 17 -8.89 1.80 -18.21
CA CYS A 17 -7.83 1.12 -17.49
C CYS A 17 -8.07 1.43 -16.01
N SER A 18 -8.97 0.67 -15.38
CA SER A 18 -8.86 0.44 -13.96
C SER A 18 -7.49 -0.20 -13.81
N ALA A 19 -6.46 0.62 -13.61
CA ALA A 19 -5.14 0.17 -13.25
C ALA A 19 -5.34 -0.63 -11.96
N ILE A 20 -5.53 -1.93 -12.11
CA ILE A 20 -5.54 -2.84 -10.98
C ILE A 20 -4.08 -2.79 -10.54
N CYS A 21 -3.83 -2.08 -9.44
CA CYS A 21 -2.51 -2.01 -8.87
C CYS A 21 -1.98 -3.45 -8.63
N GLY A 22 -0.65 -3.62 -8.60
CA GLY A 22 -0.06 -4.93 -8.37
C GLY A 22 -0.57 -5.59 -7.08
N PRO A 23 -0.35 -6.91 -6.89
CA PRO A 23 -0.88 -7.65 -5.74
C PRO A 23 -0.48 -7.07 -4.37
N ASN A 24 0.66 -6.38 -4.30
CA ASN A 24 1.18 -5.73 -3.09
C ASN A 24 1.00 -4.20 -3.11
N GLN A 25 0.05 -3.70 -3.89
CA GLN A 25 -0.21 -2.28 -4.02
C GLN A 25 -1.64 -1.92 -3.65
N VAL A 26 -1.86 -0.64 -3.38
CA VAL A 26 -3.16 -0.04 -3.10
C VAL A 26 -3.37 1.16 -4.01
N ARG A 27 -4.61 1.34 -4.49
CA ARG A 27 -4.98 2.45 -5.36
C ARG A 27 -5.51 3.60 -4.51
N VAL A 28 -4.82 4.73 -4.52
CA VAL A 28 -5.21 5.95 -3.82
C VAL A 28 -5.21 7.10 -4.83
N TYR A 29 -6.35 7.79 -4.97
CA TYR A 29 -6.54 8.88 -5.95
C TYR A 29 -6.14 8.57 -7.41
N GLY A 30 -6.18 7.30 -7.81
CA GLY A 30 -5.80 6.89 -9.16
C GLY A 30 -4.34 6.51 -9.35
N THR A 31 -3.53 6.67 -8.31
CA THR A 31 -2.12 6.26 -8.25
C THR A 31 -1.99 4.95 -7.48
N CYS A 32 -1.06 4.09 -7.90
CA CYS A 32 -0.73 2.86 -7.21
C CYS A 32 0.45 3.08 -6.27
N TYR A 33 0.27 2.70 -5.01
CA TYR A 33 1.29 2.79 -3.98
C TYR A 33 1.57 1.41 -3.40
N ASP A 34 2.82 1.12 -3.06
CA ASP A 34 3.19 -0.15 -2.42
C ASP A 34 2.64 -0.21 -0.99
N LYS A 35 2.12 -1.38 -0.60
CA LYS A 35 1.77 -1.67 0.79
C LYS A 35 3.05 -1.80 1.60
N VAL A 36 3.05 -1.24 2.80
CA VAL A 36 4.22 -1.18 3.68
C VAL A 36 3.86 -1.64 5.09
N GLY A 37 4.85 -1.95 5.92
CA GLY A 37 4.68 -2.37 7.30
C GLY A 37 4.59 -1.20 8.28
N VAL A 38 4.33 -1.50 9.56
CA VAL A 38 4.44 -0.51 10.64
C VAL A 38 5.91 -0.09 10.78
N GLY A 39 6.16 1.22 10.85
CA GLY A 39 7.51 1.79 10.92
C GLY A 39 8.15 2.09 9.56
N ASP A 40 7.62 1.53 8.48
CA ASP A 40 8.09 1.81 7.12
C ASP A 40 7.55 3.15 6.61
N MET A 41 8.28 3.72 5.64
CA MET A 41 7.92 4.99 5.02
C MET A 41 6.64 4.86 4.18
N CYS A 42 5.75 5.82 4.33
CA CYS A 42 4.47 5.88 3.64
C CYS A 42 4.20 7.27 3.08
N ILE A 43 3.32 7.32 2.09
CA ILE A 43 2.79 8.54 1.47
C ILE A 43 1.32 8.68 1.87
N GLU A 44 0.56 7.58 1.74
CA GLU A 44 -0.87 7.49 2.02
C GLU A 44 -1.17 6.46 3.12
N SER A 45 -2.24 6.67 3.88
CA SER A 45 -2.58 5.78 5.01
C SER A 45 -3.04 4.39 4.57
N GLU A 46 -3.56 4.27 3.34
CA GLU A 46 -4.02 3.02 2.75
C GLU A 46 -2.86 2.06 2.43
N GLN A 47 -1.62 2.56 2.39
CA GLN A 47 -0.42 1.73 2.28
C GLN A 47 -0.13 0.94 3.56
N CYS A 48 -0.61 1.46 4.71
CA CYS A 48 -0.33 0.90 6.02
C CYS A 48 -1.19 -0.33 6.32
N PRO A 49 -0.74 -1.23 7.22
CA PRO A 49 -1.56 -2.34 7.67
C PRO A 49 -2.78 -1.86 8.47
N PRO A 50 -3.79 -2.72 8.67
CA PRO A 50 -4.96 -2.37 9.46
C PRO A 50 -4.57 -1.80 10.83
N ARG A 51 -5.29 -0.75 11.25
CA ARG A 51 -5.06 -0.03 12.52
C ARG A 51 -3.71 0.72 12.58
N ALA A 52 -3.06 0.95 11.44
CA ALA A 52 -1.99 1.93 11.31
C ALA A 52 -2.43 3.08 10.38
N LEU A 53 -1.86 4.26 10.61
CA LEU A 53 -2.03 5.44 9.78
C LEU A 53 -0.67 5.99 9.38
N CYS A 54 -0.61 6.60 8.20
CA CYS A 54 0.60 7.28 7.78
C CYS A 54 0.75 8.59 8.55
N GLN A 55 1.75 8.66 9.43
CA GLN A 55 1.95 9.80 10.31
C GLN A 55 3.36 10.36 10.17
N HIS A 56 3.51 11.67 10.37
CA HIS A 56 4.80 12.32 10.36
C HIS A 56 5.58 11.97 11.64
N VAL A 57 6.68 11.24 11.48
CA VAL A 57 7.52 10.71 12.56
C VAL A 57 8.96 11.19 12.37
N TYR A 58 9.42 12.02 13.30
CA TYR A 58 10.73 12.71 13.24
C TYR A 58 10.95 13.54 11.97
N ARG A 59 11.43 12.93 10.89
CA ARG A 59 11.87 13.55 9.64
C ARG A 59 11.15 13.04 8.39
N ALA A 60 10.33 12.01 8.52
CA ALA A 60 9.62 11.37 7.41
C ALA A 60 8.24 10.88 7.86
N SER A 61 7.36 10.57 6.92
CA SER A 61 6.09 9.92 7.23
C SER A 61 6.26 8.41 7.27
N ALA A 62 5.80 7.78 8.34
CA ALA A 62 5.86 6.33 8.52
C ALA A 62 4.55 5.80 9.08
N CYS A 63 4.26 4.51 8.83
CA CYS A 63 3.05 3.88 9.35
C CYS A 63 3.14 3.72 10.87
N GLN A 64 2.22 4.35 11.60
CA GLN A 64 2.13 4.29 13.06
C GLN A 64 0.80 3.71 13.49
N CYS A 65 0.82 2.91 14.57
CA CYS A 65 -0.42 2.39 15.15
C CYS A 65 -1.33 3.52 15.61
N VAL A 66 -2.63 3.38 15.35
CA VAL A 66 -3.62 4.35 15.83
C VAL A 66 -3.59 4.44 17.35
N LYS A 67 -3.88 5.63 17.89
CA LYS A 67 -3.91 5.85 19.34
C LYS A 67 -4.88 4.86 20.00
N GLY A 68 -4.40 4.11 20.99
CA GLY A 68 -5.16 3.07 21.68
C GLY A 68 -4.94 1.66 21.16
N THR A 69 -4.09 1.48 20.13
CA THR A 69 -3.61 0.16 19.69
C THR A 69 -2.12 0.00 20.01
N ASN A 70 -1.69 -1.23 20.23
CA ASN A 70 -0.32 -1.59 20.55
C ASN A 70 0.38 -2.20 19.34
N PHE A 71 1.66 -1.89 19.17
CA PHE A 71 2.50 -2.56 18.19
C PHE A 71 2.85 -3.97 18.68
N GLN A 72 2.44 -4.98 17.92
CA GLN A 72 2.84 -6.37 18.12
C GLN A 72 3.99 -6.68 17.17
N THR A 73 5.10 -7.20 17.69
CA THR A 73 6.34 -7.47 16.92
C THR A 73 6.28 -8.74 16.05
N TYR A 74 5.33 -9.66 16.30
CA TYR A 74 5.21 -10.91 15.54
C TYR A 74 3.75 -11.41 15.44
N PRO A 75 3.12 -11.36 14.25
CA PRO A 75 3.55 -10.59 13.08
C PRO A 75 3.48 -9.07 13.36
N PRO A 76 4.34 -8.26 12.72
CA PRO A 76 4.37 -6.80 12.88
C PRO A 76 3.00 -6.18 12.50
N THR A 77 2.17 -5.93 13.52
CA THR A 77 0.77 -5.50 13.36
C THR A 77 0.33 -4.59 14.50
N CYS A 78 -0.72 -3.80 14.28
CA CYS A 78 -1.34 -2.99 15.32
C CYS A 78 -2.57 -3.71 15.90
N LYS A 79 -2.63 -3.88 17.22
CA LYS A 79 -3.73 -4.56 17.92
C LYS A 79 -4.43 -3.71 18.96
#